data_AF-A0A950TNT0-F1
#
_entry.id   AF-A0A950TNT0-F1
#
_cell.length_a   1.000
_cell.length_b   1.000
_cell.length_c   1.000
_cell.angle_alpha   90.00
_cell.angle_beta   90.00
_cell.angle_gamma   90.00
#
_symmetry.space_group_name_H-M   'P 1'
#
loop_
_entity.id
_entity.type
_entity.pdbx_description
1 polymer ?
#
loop_
_entity_poly.entity_id
_entity_poly.type
_entity_poly.pdbx_seq_one_letter_code
_entity_poly.pdbx_strand_id
1 'polypeptide(L)'
;MTIPTRLHVIRLLALGIPLILTATAGAQQRPPILEKLAKTYGLESFGQIEAIRYTFNAEASGLNISRSWTWEPKTDQVTYEGKDKSGNPVKVTYLRSQLGSQPANVRDDIDPGFVNDNYWLLLPFHFYWDSNAAVDDAGLQKLPQGNGSAQKVVVKYPSDGGYSPGDTWDLYVGGDGRIEEMGYHHGGSPKLEVLATWADYKKAGPLLFSLDHRGTRNGDPLHLTFSNVAVKLAGSNGWMEAR
;
A
#
# COMPACT_ATOMS: atom_id res chain seq x y z
N MET A 1 -29.98 -32.83 -6.70
CA MET A 1 -30.20 -31.53 -6.02
C MET A 1 -28.84 -30.87 -5.95
N THR A 2 -28.53 -30.07 -6.96
CA THR A 2 -27.20 -29.50 -7.24
C THR A 2 -27.34 -27.99 -7.18
N ILE A 3 -26.61 -27.37 -6.26
CA ILE A 3 -26.57 -25.91 -6.08
C ILE A 3 -25.59 -25.35 -7.14
N PRO A 4 -26.01 -24.42 -8.02
CA PRO A 4 -25.10 -23.79 -8.95
C PRO A 4 -24.39 -22.62 -8.27
N THR A 5 -23.06 -22.70 -8.21
CA THR A 5 -22.18 -21.57 -7.89
C THR A 5 -22.16 -20.61 -9.08
N ARG A 6 -22.73 -19.41 -8.90
CA ARG A 6 -22.63 -18.30 -9.85
C ARG A 6 -21.19 -17.78 -9.90
N LEU A 7 -20.43 -18.18 -10.92
CA LEU A 7 -19.30 -17.38 -11.40
C LEU A 7 -19.85 -16.14 -12.10
N HIS A 8 -19.57 -14.95 -11.58
CA HIS A 8 -19.72 -13.73 -12.36
C HIS A 8 -18.53 -13.64 -13.33
N VAL A 9 -18.78 -14.14 -14.54
CA VAL A 9 -18.02 -13.82 -15.75
C VAL A 9 -18.34 -12.37 -16.11
N ILE A 10 -17.35 -11.47 -16.11
CA ILE A 10 -17.45 -10.23 -16.86
C ILE A 10 -16.58 -10.39 -18.11
N ARG A 11 -17.25 -10.46 -19.26
CA ARG A 11 -16.68 -10.49 -20.61
C ARG A 11 -16.93 -9.14 -21.29
N LEU A 12 -15.87 -8.61 -21.90
CA LEU A 12 -15.78 -7.85 -23.17
C LEU A 12 -16.43 -6.45 -23.29
N LEU A 13 -15.62 -5.46 -23.72
CA LEU A 13 -15.75 -4.84 -25.05
C LEU A 13 -14.56 -3.90 -25.37
N ALA A 14 -13.90 -4.16 -26.49
CA ALA A 14 -13.07 -3.21 -27.20
C ALA A 14 -13.95 -2.45 -28.20
N LEU A 15 -13.85 -1.12 -28.25
CA LEU A 15 -14.16 -0.25 -29.41
C LEU A 15 -13.57 1.15 -29.11
N GLY A 16 -12.76 1.67 -30.03
CA GLY A 16 -12.04 2.94 -29.89
C GLY A 16 -12.83 4.17 -30.36
N ILE A 17 -12.47 5.33 -29.79
CA ILE A 17 -12.58 6.67 -30.38
C ILE A 17 -11.34 7.46 -29.91
N PRO A 18 -10.57 8.13 -30.80
CA PRO A 18 -9.45 8.96 -30.40
C PRO A 18 -9.98 10.33 -29.95
N LEU A 19 -10.11 10.54 -28.65
CA LEU A 19 -10.39 11.86 -28.11
C LEU A 19 -9.05 12.57 -27.87
N ILE A 20 -8.66 13.43 -28.81
CA ILE A 20 -7.59 14.40 -28.61
C ILE A 20 -8.11 15.43 -27.60
N LEU A 21 -7.86 15.16 -26.31
CA LEU A 21 -7.85 16.19 -25.28
C LEU A 21 -6.41 16.69 -25.19
N THR A 22 -6.15 17.86 -25.76
CA THR A 22 -5.01 18.68 -25.37
C THR A 22 -5.30 19.22 -23.96
N ALA A 23 -5.11 18.36 -22.96
CA ALA A 23 -5.01 18.79 -21.58
C ALA A 23 -3.60 19.37 -21.42
N THR A 24 -3.51 20.69 -21.31
CA THR A 24 -2.35 21.34 -20.71
C THR A 24 -2.14 20.70 -19.34
N ALA A 25 -1.11 19.86 -19.21
CA ALA A 25 -0.67 19.29 -17.96
C ALA A 25 -0.10 20.43 -17.08
N GLY A 26 -0.98 21.25 -16.52
CA GLY A 26 -0.65 21.92 -15.27
C GLY A 26 -0.41 20.81 -14.27
N ALA A 27 0.82 20.68 -13.77
CA ALA A 27 1.12 19.77 -12.69
C ALA A 27 0.11 20.07 -11.57
N GLN A 28 -0.86 19.19 -11.37
CA GLN A 28 -1.84 19.34 -10.31
C GLN A 28 -1.05 19.38 -9.01
N GLN A 29 -0.98 20.58 -8.41
CA GLN A 29 -0.17 20.80 -7.23
C GLN A 29 -0.70 19.87 -6.13
N ARG A 30 0.16 18.99 -5.64
CA ARG A 30 -0.21 18.01 -4.62
C ARG A 30 -0.63 18.75 -3.35
N PRO A 31 -1.61 18.22 -2.58
CA PRO A 31 -1.99 18.81 -1.31
C PRO A 31 -0.75 18.99 -0.41
N PRO A 32 -0.51 20.19 0.16
CA PRO A 32 0.71 20.48 0.92
C PRO A 32 0.96 19.51 2.08
N ILE A 33 -0.11 19.00 2.71
CA ILE A 33 0.01 18.03 3.79
C ILE A 33 0.56 16.68 3.32
N LEU A 34 0.16 16.21 2.14
CA LEU A 34 0.70 14.97 1.55
C LEU A 34 2.13 15.16 1.06
N GLU A 35 2.47 16.33 0.52
CA GLU A 35 3.85 16.64 0.17
C GLU A 35 4.75 16.63 1.41
N LYS A 36 4.33 17.30 2.50
CA LYS A 36 5.05 17.30 3.78
C LYS A 36 5.21 15.87 4.31
N LEU A 37 4.12 15.10 4.32
CA LEU A 37 4.12 13.71 4.78
C LEU A 37 5.09 12.86 3.96
N ALA A 38 5.01 12.87 2.63
CA ALA A 38 5.91 12.09 1.78
C ALA A 38 7.38 12.54 1.91
N LYS A 39 7.65 13.84 2.07
CA LYS A 39 9.00 14.36 2.35
C LYS A 39 9.56 13.83 3.67
N THR A 40 8.77 13.79 4.74
CA THR A 40 9.17 13.17 6.02
C THR A 40 9.64 11.71 5.83
N TYR A 41 9.03 10.99 4.87
CA TYR A 41 9.36 9.59 4.58
C TYR A 41 10.52 9.41 3.60
N GLY A 42 11.06 10.49 3.02
CA GLY A 42 12.23 10.46 2.14
C GLY A 42 11.92 10.56 0.65
N LEU A 43 10.77 11.14 0.27
CA LEU A 43 10.35 11.29 -1.14
C LEU A 43 11.43 11.88 -2.04
N GLU A 44 12.15 12.89 -1.57
CA GLU A 44 13.19 13.58 -2.37
C GLU A 44 14.35 12.67 -2.76
N SER A 45 14.56 11.57 -2.03
CA SER A 45 15.59 10.58 -2.32
C SER A 45 15.03 9.30 -2.95
N PHE A 46 13.72 9.19 -3.14
CA PHE A 46 13.11 7.96 -3.63
C PHE A 46 13.61 7.54 -5.03
N GLY A 47 13.92 8.51 -5.89
CA GLY A 47 14.49 8.24 -7.22
C GLY A 47 15.88 7.55 -7.21
N GLN A 48 16.57 7.57 -6.07
CA GLN A 48 17.87 6.92 -5.88
C GLN A 48 17.73 5.43 -5.54
N ILE A 49 16.53 4.97 -5.20
CA ILE A 49 16.28 3.58 -4.81
C ILE A 49 16.34 2.67 -6.04
N GLU A 50 17.18 1.65 -5.96
CA GLU A 50 17.28 0.57 -6.95
C GLU A 50 16.34 -0.58 -6.59
N ALA A 51 16.31 -0.97 -5.31
CA ALA A 51 15.43 -2.02 -4.82
C ALA A 51 15.05 -1.84 -3.35
N ILE A 52 13.90 -2.39 -2.95
CA ILE A 52 13.42 -2.48 -1.58
C ILE A 52 13.12 -3.95 -1.30
N ARG A 53 13.54 -4.46 -0.15
CA ARG A 53 13.14 -5.80 0.32
C ARG A 53 12.53 -5.73 1.71
N TYR A 54 11.60 -6.63 1.98
CA TYR A 54 10.91 -6.73 3.27
C TYR A 54 10.16 -8.06 3.38
N THR A 55 9.89 -8.47 4.60
CA THR A 55 8.95 -9.54 4.94
C THR A 55 7.74 -8.91 5.62
N PHE A 56 6.56 -9.12 5.06
CA PHE A 56 5.28 -8.71 5.62
C PHE A 56 4.70 -9.85 6.46
N ASN A 57 4.28 -9.54 7.67
CA ASN A 57 3.61 -10.47 8.58
C ASN A 57 2.30 -9.86 9.07
N ALA A 58 1.23 -10.65 9.08
CA ALA A 58 -0.07 -10.20 9.57
C ALA A 58 -0.76 -11.31 10.36
N GLU A 59 -1.22 -10.95 11.55
CA GLU A 59 -1.94 -11.81 12.48
C GLU A 59 -3.27 -11.16 12.86
N ALA A 60 -4.36 -11.90 12.66
CA ALA A 60 -5.70 -11.54 13.12
C ALA A 60 -6.53 -12.82 13.30
N SER A 61 -7.77 -12.70 13.77
CA SER A 61 -8.69 -13.85 13.86
C SER A 61 -8.82 -14.55 12.50
N GLY A 62 -8.40 -15.82 12.43
CA GLY A 62 -8.40 -16.63 11.21
C GLY A 62 -7.37 -16.22 10.14
N LEU A 63 -6.43 -15.32 10.46
CA LEU A 63 -5.40 -14.82 9.54
C LEU A 63 -4.02 -14.98 10.17
N ASN A 64 -3.14 -15.70 9.49
CA ASN A 64 -1.71 -15.72 9.79
C ASN A 64 -0.94 -15.80 8.47
N ILE A 65 -0.33 -14.69 8.08
CA ILE A 65 0.42 -14.56 6.83
C ILE A 65 1.85 -14.14 7.14
N SER A 66 2.80 -14.76 6.45
CA SER A 66 4.18 -14.29 6.36
C SER A 66 4.68 -14.50 4.94
N ARG A 67 5.15 -13.43 4.29
CA ARG A 67 5.66 -13.45 2.91
C ARG A 67 6.68 -12.35 2.67
N SER A 68 7.65 -12.64 1.81
CA SER A 68 8.76 -11.75 1.51
C SER A 68 8.67 -11.20 0.10
N TRP A 69 9.09 -9.95 -0.04
CA TRP A 69 9.08 -9.21 -1.28
C TRP A 69 10.46 -8.59 -1.52
N THR A 70 10.89 -8.59 -2.78
CA THR A 70 11.88 -7.66 -3.30
C THR A 70 11.25 -6.93 -4.47
N TRP A 71 11.28 -5.60 -4.44
CA TRP A 71 10.70 -4.75 -5.48
C TRP A 71 11.74 -3.78 -6.03
N GLU A 72 11.81 -3.71 -7.35
CA GLU A 72 12.67 -2.81 -8.11
C GLU A 72 11.81 -1.72 -8.76
N PRO A 73 11.63 -0.55 -8.11
CA PRO A 73 10.66 0.45 -8.52
C PRO A 73 10.86 1.00 -9.94
N LYS A 74 12.10 0.99 -10.44
CA LYS A 74 12.43 1.54 -11.77
C LYS A 74 11.93 0.66 -12.92
N THR A 75 11.90 -0.65 -12.70
CA THR A 75 11.47 -1.66 -13.69
C THR A 75 10.08 -2.21 -13.38
N ASP A 76 9.56 -1.92 -12.19
CA ASP A 76 8.38 -2.54 -11.58
C ASP A 76 8.46 -4.08 -11.60
N GLN A 77 9.67 -4.59 -11.33
CA GLN A 77 9.92 -6.01 -11.12
C GLN A 77 9.70 -6.37 -9.66
N VAL A 78 8.97 -7.46 -9.44
CA VAL A 78 8.67 -8.00 -8.12
C VAL A 78 9.19 -9.42 -8.03
N THR A 79 9.89 -9.72 -6.95
CA THR A 79 10.20 -11.08 -6.51
C THR A 79 9.42 -11.39 -5.25
N TYR A 80 8.61 -12.44 -5.33
CA TYR A 80 7.89 -13.03 -4.21
C TYR A 80 8.65 -14.24 -3.67
N GLU A 81 8.65 -14.39 -2.35
CA GLU A 81 9.05 -15.62 -1.66
C GLU A 81 8.10 -15.89 -0.49
N GLY A 82 7.43 -17.04 -0.50
CA GLY A 82 6.43 -17.38 0.51
C GLY A 82 5.78 -18.74 0.24
N LYS A 83 4.49 -18.86 0.58
CA LYS A 83 3.72 -20.09 0.40
C LYS A 83 2.56 -19.90 -0.58
N ASP A 84 2.29 -20.90 -1.41
CA ASP A 84 1.05 -20.97 -2.18
C ASP A 84 -0.17 -21.30 -1.28
N LYS A 85 -1.35 -21.36 -1.90
CA LYS A 85 -2.62 -21.74 -1.23
C LYS A 85 -2.59 -23.13 -0.59
N SER A 86 -1.71 -24.01 -1.04
CA SER A 86 -1.55 -25.37 -0.50
C SER A 86 -0.47 -25.43 0.59
N GLY A 87 0.19 -24.31 0.89
CA GLY A 87 1.26 -24.21 1.88
C GLY A 87 2.65 -24.58 1.36
N ASN A 88 2.82 -24.82 0.05
CA ASN A 88 4.12 -25.15 -0.54
C ASN A 88 4.98 -23.90 -0.72
N PRO A 89 6.30 -23.98 -0.51
CA PRO A 89 7.19 -22.86 -0.76
C PRO A 89 7.18 -22.49 -2.25
N VAL A 90 7.02 -21.20 -2.53
CA VAL A 90 7.05 -20.62 -3.87
C VAL A 90 7.98 -19.42 -3.89
N LYS A 91 8.79 -19.35 -4.95
CA LYS A 91 9.57 -18.18 -5.31
C LYS A 91 9.30 -17.84 -6.77
N VAL A 92 8.89 -16.61 -7.04
CA VAL A 92 8.61 -16.15 -8.40
C VAL A 92 9.06 -14.72 -8.59
N THR A 93 9.64 -14.44 -9.75
CA THR A 93 10.01 -13.08 -10.17
C THR A 93 9.22 -12.75 -11.42
N TYR A 94 8.58 -11.58 -11.44
CA TYR A 94 7.74 -11.15 -12.55
C TYR A 94 7.79 -9.63 -12.73
N LEU A 95 7.53 -9.18 -13.96
CA LEU A 95 7.31 -7.77 -14.28
C LEU A 95 5.82 -7.49 -14.20
N ARG A 96 5.44 -6.47 -13.43
CA ARG A 96 4.02 -6.09 -13.28
C ARG A 96 3.40 -5.57 -14.58
N SER A 97 4.21 -4.97 -15.46
CA SER A 97 3.79 -4.58 -16.82
C SER A 97 3.40 -5.75 -17.72
N GLN A 98 3.77 -6.99 -17.35
CA GLN A 98 3.46 -8.22 -18.09
C GLN A 98 2.48 -9.12 -17.32
N LEU A 99 1.74 -8.57 -16.34
CA LEU A 99 0.88 -9.36 -15.47
C LEU A 99 -0.19 -10.16 -16.22
N GLY A 100 -0.69 -9.63 -17.36
CA GLY A 100 -1.68 -10.31 -18.20
C GLY A 100 -1.20 -11.63 -18.82
N SER A 101 0.12 -11.82 -18.97
CA SER A 101 0.73 -13.07 -19.45
C SER A 101 1.26 -13.96 -18.34
N GLN A 102 1.19 -13.53 -17.08
CA GLN A 102 1.65 -14.34 -15.95
C GLN A 102 0.65 -15.47 -15.63
N PRO A 103 1.13 -16.57 -15.04
CA PRO A 103 0.27 -17.63 -14.53
C PRO A 103 -0.81 -17.11 -13.56
N ALA A 104 -1.95 -17.81 -13.49
CA ALA A 104 -3.09 -17.38 -12.68
C ALA A 104 -2.73 -17.20 -11.19
N ASN A 105 -1.86 -18.04 -10.62
CA ASN A 105 -1.41 -17.86 -9.23
C ASN A 105 -0.63 -16.55 -9.03
N VAL A 106 0.10 -16.08 -10.04
CA VAL A 106 0.81 -14.80 -9.95
C VAL A 106 -0.20 -13.65 -10.04
N ARG A 107 -1.05 -13.67 -11.07
CA ARG A 107 -2.01 -12.60 -11.37
C ARG A 107 -3.11 -12.46 -10.31
N ASP A 108 -3.66 -13.57 -9.86
CA ASP A 108 -4.89 -13.59 -9.07
C ASP A 108 -4.61 -13.68 -7.55
N ASP A 109 -3.39 -14.06 -7.14
CA ASP A 109 -3.04 -14.26 -5.72
C ASP A 109 -1.78 -13.50 -5.28
N ILE A 110 -0.66 -13.65 -5.98
CA ILE A 110 0.63 -13.08 -5.56
C ILE A 110 0.68 -11.56 -5.77
N ASP A 111 0.40 -11.05 -6.98
CA ASP A 111 0.45 -9.60 -7.25
C ASP A 111 -0.57 -8.79 -6.42
N PRO A 112 -1.83 -9.21 -6.24
CA PRO A 112 -2.74 -8.53 -5.32
C PRO A 112 -2.19 -8.48 -3.89
N GLY A 113 -1.48 -9.53 -3.47
CA GLY A 113 -0.77 -9.56 -2.20
C GLY A 113 0.37 -8.55 -2.12
N PHE A 114 1.18 -8.44 -3.17
CA PHE A 114 2.24 -7.44 -3.28
C PHE A 114 1.66 -6.03 -3.18
N VAL A 115 0.61 -5.73 -3.94
CA VAL A 115 -0.05 -4.41 -3.92
C VAL A 115 -0.48 -4.06 -2.50
N ASN A 116 -1.20 -4.94 -1.81
CA ASN A 116 -1.61 -4.72 -0.42
C ASN A 116 -0.41 -4.43 0.50
N ASP A 117 0.59 -5.29 0.49
CA ASP A 117 1.70 -5.20 1.46
C ASP A 117 2.60 -3.99 1.17
N ASN A 118 2.73 -3.64 -0.11
CA ASN A 118 3.46 -2.45 -0.54
C ASN A 118 2.71 -1.17 -0.14
N TYR A 119 1.37 -1.15 -0.20
CA TYR A 119 0.57 -0.06 0.34
C TYR A 119 0.79 0.12 1.84
N TRP A 120 0.82 -0.96 2.62
CA TRP A 120 1.14 -0.87 4.05
C TRP A 120 2.55 -0.30 4.31
N LEU A 121 3.56 -0.77 3.56
CA LEU A 121 4.94 -0.34 3.77
C LEU A 121 5.19 1.12 3.34
N LEU A 122 4.57 1.54 2.24
CA LEU A 122 4.88 2.79 1.53
C LEU A 122 3.69 3.75 1.48
N LEU A 123 2.75 3.65 2.43
CA LEU A 123 1.47 4.36 2.42
C LEU A 123 1.59 5.88 2.09
N PRO A 124 2.50 6.65 2.73
CA PRO A 124 2.72 8.06 2.40
C PRO A 124 3.05 8.33 0.93
N PHE A 125 3.82 7.45 0.31
CA PHE A 125 4.23 7.59 -1.08
C PHE A 125 3.07 7.33 -2.02
N HIS A 126 2.26 6.30 -1.75
CA HIS A 126 1.06 6.01 -2.55
C HIS A 126 0.10 7.20 -2.55
N PHE A 127 -0.21 7.80 -1.40
CA PHE A 127 -1.06 8.98 -1.38
C PHE A 127 -0.46 10.19 -2.11
N TYR A 128 0.87 10.32 -2.09
CA TYR A 128 1.52 11.37 -2.87
C TYR A 128 1.51 11.09 -4.37
N TRP A 129 1.66 9.84 -4.80
CA TRP A 129 1.67 9.44 -6.21
C TRP A 129 0.26 9.39 -6.82
N ASP A 130 -0.72 8.94 -6.07
CA ASP A 130 -2.11 8.79 -6.51
C ASP A 130 -2.76 10.16 -6.72
N SER A 131 -3.04 10.54 -7.96
CA SER A 131 -3.58 11.86 -8.32
C SER A 131 -5.09 11.93 -8.37
N ASN A 132 -5.78 10.80 -8.27
CA ASN A 132 -7.22 10.69 -8.38
C ASN A 132 -7.95 10.73 -7.03
N ALA A 133 -7.23 10.65 -5.91
CA ALA A 133 -7.83 10.72 -4.59
C ALA A 133 -8.17 12.16 -4.19
N ALA A 134 -9.36 12.35 -3.62
CA ALA A 134 -9.71 13.58 -2.92
C ALA A 134 -9.04 13.59 -1.55
N VAL A 135 -8.49 14.75 -1.17
CA VAL A 135 -7.74 14.90 0.08
C VAL A 135 -8.31 16.06 0.85
N ASP A 136 -8.71 15.79 2.10
CA ASP A 136 -9.25 16.78 3.02
C ASP A 136 -8.39 16.86 4.29
N ASP A 137 -8.08 18.09 4.69
CA ASP A 137 -7.38 18.38 5.94
C ASP A 137 -8.45 18.72 6.99
N ALA A 138 -8.77 17.74 7.82
CA ALA A 138 -9.87 17.82 8.79
C ALA A 138 -9.45 18.47 10.13
N GLY A 139 -8.29 19.12 10.17
CA GLY A 139 -7.73 19.75 11.37
C GLY A 139 -7.32 18.77 12.47
N LEU A 140 -7.04 19.32 13.65
CA LEU A 140 -6.69 18.56 14.84
C LEU A 140 -7.89 17.72 15.32
N GLN A 141 -7.72 16.40 15.40
CA GLN A 141 -8.74 15.46 15.86
C GLN A 141 -8.16 14.51 16.91
N LYS A 142 -9.03 13.94 17.75
CA LYS A 142 -8.63 12.91 18.71
C LYS A 142 -8.16 11.66 17.98
N LEU A 143 -7.13 11.01 18.53
CA LEU A 143 -6.70 9.71 18.06
C LEU A 143 -7.80 8.67 18.31
N PRO A 144 -8.07 7.74 17.36
CA PRO A 144 -9.12 6.75 17.51
C PRO A 144 -8.80 5.65 18.52
N GLN A 145 -7.52 5.31 18.74
CA GLN A 145 -7.11 4.27 19.68
C GLN A 145 -6.32 4.81 20.88
N GLY A 146 -5.51 5.84 20.67
CA GLY A 146 -4.63 6.42 21.68
C GLY A 146 -5.23 7.57 22.49
N ASN A 147 -4.45 8.04 23.45
CA ASN A 147 -4.70 9.32 24.12
C ASN A 147 -4.05 10.44 23.30
N GLY A 148 -4.74 11.58 23.17
CA GLY A 148 -4.19 12.77 22.53
C GLY A 148 -4.93 13.16 21.27
N SER A 149 -4.26 13.94 20.42
CA SER A 149 -4.82 14.45 19.17
C SER A 149 -3.72 14.70 18.16
N ALA A 150 -4.04 14.51 16.89
CA ALA A 150 -3.15 14.68 15.76
C ALA A 150 -3.89 15.33 14.59
N GLN A 151 -3.13 15.83 13.62
CA GLN A 151 -3.69 16.43 12.42
C GLN A 151 -4.35 15.34 11.57
N LYS A 152 -5.67 15.37 11.40
CA LYS A 152 -6.38 14.38 10.59
C LYS A 152 -6.34 14.76 9.12
N VAL A 153 -5.96 13.81 8.28
CA VAL A 153 -6.00 13.90 6.81
C VAL A 153 -6.89 12.78 6.30
N VAL A 154 -7.91 13.11 5.53
CA VAL A 154 -8.81 12.14 4.91
C VAL A 154 -8.42 12.00 3.44
N VAL A 155 -8.10 10.79 3.00
CA VAL A 155 -7.83 10.45 1.61
C VAL A 155 -8.94 9.55 1.09
N LYS A 156 -9.72 10.02 0.12
CA LYS A 156 -10.87 9.31 -0.42
C LYS A 156 -10.71 9.06 -1.91
N TYR A 157 -10.78 7.79 -2.30
CA TYR A 157 -10.73 7.39 -3.70
C TYR A 157 -12.11 7.45 -4.36
N PRO A 158 -12.17 7.71 -5.67
CA PRO A 158 -13.42 7.68 -6.42
C PRO A 158 -14.01 6.26 -6.39
N SER A 159 -15.34 6.16 -6.52
CA SER A 159 -16.05 4.87 -6.52
C SER A 159 -15.75 4.01 -7.75
N ASP A 160 -15.26 4.61 -8.84
CA ASP A 160 -14.97 3.93 -10.10
C ASP A 160 -13.47 4.00 -10.43
N GLY A 161 -12.91 2.84 -10.80
CA GLY A 161 -11.54 2.70 -11.26
C GLY A 161 -10.49 2.62 -10.14
N GLY A 162 -9.25 2.29 -10.54
CA GLY A 162 -8.12 2.13 -9.61
C GLY A 162 -8.17 0.85 -8.78
N TYR A 163 -7.17 0.69 -7.90
CA TYR A 163 -7.05 -0.47 -7.00
C TYR A 163 -7.91 -0.36 -5.73
N SER A 164 -8.33 0.86 -5.36
CA SER A 164 -9.03 1.15 -4.10
C SER A 164 -10.37 1.90 -4.34
N PRO A 165 -11.26 1.39 -5.20
CA PRO A 165 -12.49 2.11 -5.56
C PRO A 165 -13.39 2.35 -4.34
N GLY A 166 -13.67 3.62 -4.07
CA GLY A 166 -14.53 4.08 -2.97
C GLY A 166 -13.89 4.02 -1.58
N ASP A 167 -12.66 3.52 -1.46
CA ASP A 167 -11.97 3.41 -0.18
C ASP A 167 -11.67 4.79 0.41
N THR A 168 -11.74 4.87 1.74
CA THR A 168 -11.41 6.08 2.50
C THR A 168 -10.37 5.74 3.56
N TRP A 169 -9.35 6.59 3.66
CA TRP A 169 -8.27 6.50 4.63
C TRP A 169 -8.29 7.74 5.53
N ASP A 170 -8.23 7.51 6.84
CA ASP A 170 -8.06 8.52 7.86
C ASP A 170 -6.63 8.43 8.38
N LEU A 171 -5.80 9.44 8.17
CA LEU A 171 -4.44 9.51 8.70
C LEU A 171 -4.39 10.51 9.84
N TYR A 172 -3.83 10.09 10.96
CA TYR A 172 -3.60 10.96 12.10
C TYR A 172 -2.11 11.31 12.13
N VAL A 173 -1.76 12.49 11.64
CA VAL A 173 -0.37 12.92 11.43
C VAL A 173 0.11 13.76 12.62
N GLY A 174 1.16 13.29 13.27
CA GLY A 174 1.81 13.96 14.40
C GLY A 174 2.55 15.24 14.00
N GLY A 175 2.95 16.02 15.00
CA GLY A 175 3.68 17.27 14.79
C GLY A 175 5.03 17.11 14.07
N ASP A 176 5.64 15.91 14.18
CA ASP A 176 6.88 15.52 13.50
C ASP A 176 6.65 15.07 12.04
N GLY A 177 5.40 15.11 11.56
CA GLY A 177 5.02 14.73 10.21
C GLY A 177 4.95 13.23 9.97
N ARG A 178 4.94 12.40 11.03
CA ARG A 178 4.74 10.95 10.94
C ARG A 178 3.28 10.59 11.19
N ILE A 179 2.88 9.41 10.74
CA ILE A 179 1.54 8.90 11.02
C ILE A 179 1.58 8.31 12.43
N GLU A 180 0.64 8.66 13.30
CA GLU A 180 0.51 8.05 14.61
C GLU A 180 -0.49 6.89 14.55
N GLU A 181 -1.61 7.11 13.85
CA GLU A 181 -2.66 6.12 13.62
C GLU A 181 -3.28 6.27 12.23
N MET A 182 -3.88 5.18 11.76
CA MET A 182 -4.57 5.07 10.48
C MET A 182 -5.93 4.40 10.68
N GLY A 183 -6.94 4.92 10.00
CA GLY A 183 -8.21 4.24 9.76
C GLY A 183 -8.40 3.95 8.28
N TYR A 184 -8.81 2.75 7.94
CA TYR A 184 -9.17 2.34 6.58
C TYR A 184 -10.61 1.88 6.55
N HIS A 185 -11.35 2.42 5.59
CA HIS A 185 -12.76 2.16 5.38
C HIS A 185 -12.95 1.68 3.95
N HIS A 186 -13.27 0.40 3.77
CA HIS A 186 -13.51 -0.14 2.44
C HIS A 186 -14.78 0.45 1.84
N GLY A 187 -14.69 0.97 0.61
CA GLY A 187 -15.82 1.58 -0.08
C GLY A 187 -16.87 0.58 -0.57
N GLY A 188 -16.47 -0.68 -0.74
CA GLY A 188 -17.29 -1.75 -1.30
C GLY A 188 -18.00 -2.65 -0.27
N SER A 189 -18.47 -3.79 -0.76
CA SER A 189 -19.07 -4.86 0.04
C SER A 189 -18.22 -6.13 -0.06
N PRO A 190 -17.94 -6.85 1.05
CA PRO A 190 -18.42 -6.60 2.41
C PRO A 190 -17.73 -5.40 3.08
N LYS A 191 -18.40 -4.79 4.08
CA LYS A 191 -17.78 -3.72 4.87
C LYS A 191 -16.51 -4.24 5.56
N LEU A 192 -15.46 -3.44 5.46
CA LEU A 192 -14.20 -3.67 6.16
C LEU A 192 -13.74 -2.35 6.77
N GLU A 193 -13.51 -2.37 8.07
CA GLU A 193 -12.91 -1.29 8.84
C GLU A 193 -11.60 -1.80 9.46
N VAL A 194 -10.52 -1.04 9.30
CA VAL A 194 -9.25 -1.30 9.97
C VAL A 194 -8.84 -0.04 10.72
N LEU A 195 -8.46 -0.20 11.97
CA LEU A 195 -7.79 0.83 12.75
C LEU A 195 -6.42 0.29 13.15
N ALA A 196 -5.35 1.05 12.95
CA ALA A 196 -4.02 0.61 13.29
C ALA A 196 -3.11 1.76 13.72
N THR A 197 -2.25 1.51 14.70
CA THR A 197 -1.13 2.39 15.05
C THR A 197 -0.08 2.35 13.93
N TRP A 198 0.68 3.42 13.78
CA TRP A 198 1.89 3.47 12.96
C TRP A 198 3.10 3.63 13.88
N ALA A 199 3.80 2.54 14.17
CA ALA A 199 4.87 2.50 15.16
C ALA A 199 6.15 1.85 14.61
N ASP A 200 7.16 1.71 15.49
CA ASP A 200 8.50 1.17 15.19
C ASP A 200 9.16 1.82 13.97
N TYR A 201 9.30 3.15 14.04
CA TYR A 201 9.89 3.93 12.96
C TYR A 201 11.40 3.68 12.83
N LYS A 202 11.82 3.20 11.66
CA LYS A 202 13.23 2.91 11.35
C LYS A 202 13.66 3.48 10.02
N LYS A 203 14.94 3.84 9.90
CA LYS A 203 15.51 4.29 8.62
C LYS A 203 16.24 3.15 7.93
N ALA A 204 15.96 2.96 6.65
CA ALA A 204 16.80 2.19 5.74
C ALA A 204 17.29 3.14 4.65
N GLY A 205 18.58 3.48 4.70
CA GLY A 205 19.14 4.52 3.84
C GLY A 205 18.41 5.87 4.02
N PRO A 206 17.96 6.53 2.93
CA PRO A 206 17.27 7.81 3.02
C PRO A 206 15.78 7.69 3.35
N LEU A 207 15.21 6.47 3.35
CA LEU A 207 13.79 6.25 3.57
C LEU A 207 13.48 5.96 5.03
N LEU A 208 12.35 6.48 5.51
CA LEU A 208 11.77 6.15 6.81
C LEU A 208 10.62 5.15 6.61
N PHE A 209 10.55 4.14 7.47
CA PHE A 209 9.52 3.12 7.47
C PHE A 209 8.88 3.01 8.85
N SER A 210 7.59 2.67 8.90
CA SER A 210 6.91 2.20 10.11
C SER A 210 6.78 0.68 10.00
N LEU A 211 7.18 -0.05 11.05
CA LEU A 211 7.36 -1.50 10.98
C LEU A 211 6.47 -2.32 11.93
N ASP A 212 5.71 -1.67 12.82
CA ASP A 212 4.77 -2.33 13.72
C ASP A 212 3.44 -1.57 13.73
N HIS A 213 2.36 -2.30 13.46
CA HIS A 213 1.00 -1.78 13.37
C HIS A 213 0.06 -2.64 14.21
N ARG A 214 -0.55 -2.05 15.24
CA ARG A 214 -1.49 -2.75 16.13
C ARG A 214 -2.84 -2.06 16.08
N GLY A 215 -3.90 -2.84 16.12
CA GLY A 215 -5.23 -2.30 16.32
C GLY A 215 -6.29 -3.34 16.04
N THR A 216 -7.25 -3.01 15.18
CA THR A 216 -8.40 -3.87 14.92
C THR A 216 -8.74 -3.98 13.43
N ARG A 217 -9.35 -5.11 13.08
CA ARG A 217 -9.98 -5.38 11.79
C ARG A 217 -11.42 -5.81 12.07
N ASN A 218 -12.39 -4.96 11.74
CA ASN A 218 -13.80 -5.14 12.11
C ASN A 218 -13.99 -5.38 13.62
N GLY A 219 -13.18 -4.71 14.45
CA GLY A 219 -13.19 -4.86 15.91
C GLY A 219 -12.34 -6.02 16.47
N ASP A 220 -11.96 -7.00 15.65
CA ASP A 220 -11.06 -8.08 16.08
C ASP A 220 -9.60 -7.62 16.11
N PRO A 221 -8.77 -8.09 17.05
CA PRO A 221 -7.35 -7.72 17.11
C PRO A 221 -6.61 -7.98 15.80
N LEU A 222 -5.81 -6.99 15.40
CA LEU A 222 -4.90 -7.03 14.26
C LEU A 222 -3.49 -6.66 14.72
N HIS A 223 -2.49 -7.44 14.32
CA HIS A 223 -1.09 -7.08 14.43
C HIS A 223 -0.41 -7.31 13.08
N LEU A 224 0.24 -6.26 12.59
CA LEU A 224 0.96 -6.24 11.33
C LEU A 224 2.40 -5.82 11.60
N THR A 225 3.37 -6.57 11.09
CA THR A 225 4.79 -6.24 11.24
C THR A 225 5.56 -6.42 9.96
N PHE A 226 6.62 -5.62 9.84
CA PHE A 226 7.61 -5.74 8.80
C PHE A 226 8.96 -6.16 9.38
N SER A 227 9.54 -7.19 8.81
CA SER A 227 10.90 -7.65 9.14
C SER A 227 11.79 -7.67 7.90
N ASN A 228 13.10 -7.79 8.08
CA ASN A 228 14.09 -7.81 6.98
C ASN A 228 13.97 -6.61 6.02
N VAL A 229 13.55 -5.45 6.52
CA VAL A 229 13.37 -4.26 5.70
C VAL A 229 14.74 -3.68 5.34
N ALA A 230 15.02 -3.56 4.06
CA ALA A 230 16.24 -2.93 3.57
C ALA A 230 16.04 -2.26 2.22
N VAL A 231 16.87 -1.27 1.94
CA VAL A 231 16.93 -0.60 0.64
C VAL A 231 18.28 -0.79 -0.01
N LYS A 232 18.30 -0.85 -1.34
CA LYS A 232 19.51 -0.80 -2.16
C LYS A 232 19.48 0.48 -2.98
N LEU A 233 20.55 1.27 -2.92
CA LEU A 233 20.69 2.49 -3.73
C LEU A 233 21.29 2.15 -5.09
N ALA A 234 20.92 2.94 -6.10
CA ALA A 234 21.48 2.81 -7.45
C ALA A 234 23.01 2.90 -7.44
N GLY A 235 23.67 1.87 -7.96
CA GLY A 235 25.13 1.79 -8.00
C GLY A 235 25.79 1.34 -6.69
N SER A 236 25.01 1.00 -5.66
CA SER A 236 25.50 0.34 -4.45
C SER A 236 25.58 -1.17 -4.66
N ASN A 237 26.61 -1.81 -4.11
CA ASN A 237 26.71 -3.28 -4.04
C ASN A 237 26.06 -3.86 -2.77
N GLY A 238 25.64 -3.03 -1.82
CA GLY A 238 25.13 -3.45 -0.51
C GLY A 238 23.70 -3.00 -0.22
N TRP A 239 23.02 -3.78 0.62
CA TRP A 239 21.74 -3.44 1.23
C TRP A 239 21.96 -2.59 2.49
N MET A 240 21.10 -1.59 2.68
CA MET A 240 21.03 -0.77 3.88
C MET A 240 19.84 -1.25 4.70
N GLU A 241 20.11 -1.97 5.79
CA GLU A 241 19.07 -2.49 6.69
C GLU A 241 18.37 -1.37 7.47
N ALA A 242 17.07 -1.55 7.74
CA ALA A 242 16.29 -0.68 8.60
C ALA A 242 16.78 -0.79 10.05
N ARG A 243 17.13 0.35 10.64
CA ARG A 243 17.59 0.48 12.03
C ARG A 243 17.04 1.73 12.71
#